data_AF-A0A0G4FNF6-F1
#
_entry.id   AF-A0A0G4FNF6-F1
#
_cell.length_a   1.000
_cell.length_b   1.000
_cell.length_c   1.000
_cell.angle_alpha   90.00
_cell.angle_beta   90.00
_cell.angle_gamma   90.00
#
_symmetry.space_group_name_H-M   'P 1'
#
loop_
_entity.id
_entity.type
_entity.pdbx_description
1 polymer ?
#
loop_
_entity_poly.entity_id
_entity_poly.type
_entity_poly.pdbx_seq_one_letter_code
_entity_poly.pdbx_strand_id
1 'polypeptide(L)'
;MMDEEDMQEHQQHPMCYIFVGRRSFFLLSVIDVVHLRATCTSLRDVFGASQLRQRLSHSLGRQRGLRRVRNGQAVPLLVFDAQHMGEAELLVAMFVLEEGGWGEMSEAIELAASCGYCHLPVRLDGSDLHHYDNKTAYLADPRVLAQLRMVGPHIHFGGGVTFEVFQAGERMRMIKNQRDFQLTIGPPIPPDHLYQQHRQEHDPPVRSEIGYSPDRGYWTSVGASTYSSASSFIKSVIMAPFARTRARQSNSSSRNINRHVDDHRLHTLLTQSPHSLVEGCSTSVSYFWPRYGKARRVVLTDTSHEFVAWVSIWDCHIGDANDVKVQVFTTERPATASSSDPFRERFPVTTRLARAALGRVVAALMFDR
;
A
#
# COMPACT_ATOMS: atom_id res chain seq x y z
N MET A 1 -67.06 12.91 -25.81
CA MET A 1 -66.17 13.84 -25.11
C MET A 1 -66.11 13.36 -23.67
N MET A 2 -65.19 12.44 -23.42
CA MET A 2 -64.77 11.92 -22.11
C MET A 2 -63.42 11.27 -22.35
N ASP A 3 -62.46 11.68 -21.56
CA ASP A 3 -61.02 11.54 -21.76
C ASP A 3 -60.54 10.09 -21.56
N GLU A 4 -59.78 9.59 -22.53
CA GLU A 4 -58.89 8.44 -22.36
C GLU A 4 -57.65 8.93 -21.59
N GLU A 5 -57.71 8.83 -20.27
CA GLU A 5 -56.55 8.99 -19.39
C GLU A 5 -55.55 7.85 -19.64
N ASP A 6 -54.44 8.22 -20.27
CA ASP A 6 -53.06 7.86 -19.95
C ASP A 6 -52.88 6.61 -19.07
N MET A 7 -52.88 5.45 -19.73
CA MET A 7 -52.27 4.24 -19.20
C MET A 7 -51.00 3.93 -20.00
N GLN A 8 -50.03 4.85 -19.99
CA GLN A 8 -48.65 4.56 -20.38
C GLN A 8 -47.99 3.72 -19.28
N GLU A 9 -48.40 2.44 -19.19
CA GLU A 9 -47.56 1.40 -18.63
C GLU A 9 -46.24 1.40 -19.42
N HIS A 10 -45.19 1.95 -18.83
CA HIS A 10 -43.82 1.68 -19.26
C HIS A 10 -43.64 0.17 -19.25
N GLN A 11 -43.69 -0.46 -20.43
CA GLN A 11 -43.38 -1.87 -20.63
C GLN A 11 -41.97 -2.13 -20.11
N GLN A 12 -41.85 -2.50 -18.84
CA GLN A 12 -40.60 -2.98 -18.27
C GLN A 12 -40.28 -4.29 -18.98
N HIS A 13 -39.15 -4.32 -19.69
CA HIS A 13 -38.69 -5.51 -20.41
C HIS A 13 -38.69 -6.71 -19.44
N PRO A 14 -39.20 -7.90 -19.81
CA PRO A 14 -39.37 -9.03 -18.90
C PRO A 14 -38.09 -9.44 -18.14
N MET A 15 -36.94 -9.20 -18.75
CA MET A 15 -35.62 -9.45 -18.17
C MET A 15 -35.21 -8.46 -17.05
N CYS A 16 -35.81 -7.27 -16.97
CA CYS A 16 -35.49 -6.29 -15.93
C CYS A 16 -35.85 -6.83 -14.53
N TYR A 17 -36.90 -7.64 -14.41
CA TYR A 17 -37.31 -8.24 -13.13
C TYR A 17 -36.24 -9.14 -12.51
N ILE A 18 -35.41 -9.79 -13.35
CA ILE A 18 -34.28 -10.62 -12.89
C ILE A 18 -33.24 -9.74 -12.18
N PHE A 19 -33.01 -8.52 -12.64
CA PHE A 19 -31.98 -7.62 -12.09
C PHE A 19 -32.46 -6.70 -10.96
N VAL A 20 -33.78 -6.58 -10.80
CA VAL A 20 -34.40 -5.79 -9.70
C VAL A 20 -34.35 -6.56 -8.35
N GLY A 21 -34.17 -7.88 -8.38
CA GLY A 21 -33.97 -8.68 -7.17
C GLY A 21 -32.62 -8.39 -6.48
N ARG A 22 -32.64 -8.14 -5.15
CA ARG A 22 -31.45 -7.79 -4.33
C ARG A 22 -30.26 -8.78 -4.41
N ARG A 23 -30.42 -9.98 -4.97
CA ARG A 23 -29.35 -11.00 -5.02
C ARG A 23 -28.71 -11.15 -6.39
N SER A 24 -29.49 -11.06 -7.46
CA SER A 24 -29.03 -11.25 -8.84
C SER A 24 -28.22 -10.06 -9.37
N PHE A 25 -28.48 -8.85 -8.87
CA PHE A 25 -27.75 -7.63 -9.19
C PHE A 25 -26.23 -7.70 -8.89
N PHE A 26 -25.84 -8.51 -7.90
CA PHE A 26 -24.44 -8.68 -7.49
C PHE A 26 -23.75 -9.91 -8.13
N LEU A 27 -24.45 -10.67 -8.97
CA LEU A 27 -23.91 -11.89 -9.60
C LEU A 27 -23.13 -11.61 -10.89
N LEU A 28 -23.48 -10.53 -11.60
CA LEU A 28 -22.81 -10.14 -12.83
C LEU A 28 -21.44 -9.53 -12.55
N SER A 29 -20.43 -9.80 -13.37
CA SER A 29 -19.18 -9.04 -13.31
C SER A 29 -19.39 -7.59 -13.77
N VAL A 30 -18.48 -6.67 -13.42
CA VAL A 30 -18.51 -5.30 -13.96
C VAL A 30 -18.45 -5.29 -15.49
N ILE A 31 -17.73 -6.26 -16.09
CA ILE A 31 -17.63 -6.41 -17.54
C ILE A 31 -18.99 -6.76 -18.14
N ASP A 32 -19.72 -7.70 -17.53
CA ASP A 32 -21.06 -8.09 -17.99
C ASP A 32 -22.03 -6.92 -17.89
N VAL A 33 -21.96 -6.13 -16.81
CA VAL A 33 -22.78 -4.92 -16.65
C VAL A 33 -22.51 -3.93 -17.77
N VAL A 34 -21.24 -3.66 -18.08
CA VAL A 34 -20.86 -2.74 -19.17
C VAL A 34 -21.35 -3.26 -20.53
N HIS A 35 -21.17 -4.55 -20.82
CA HIS A 35 -21.64 -5.14 -22.07
C HIS A 35 -23.18 -5.07 -22.18
N LEU A 36 -23.92 -5.45 -21.15
CA LEU A 36 -25.38 -5.40 -21.15
C LEU A 36 -25.90 -3.98 -21.37
N ARG A 37 -25.28 -2.98 -20.72
CA ARG A 37 -25.61 -1.56 -20.90
C ARG A 37 -25.34 -1.08 -22.33
N ALA A 38 -24.30 -1.61 -22.98
CA ALA A 38 -23.95 -1.25 -24.36
C ALA A 38 -24.87 -1.91 -25.39
N THR A 39 -25.30 -3.14 -25.15
CA THR A 39 -26.11 -3.92 -26.12
C THR A 39 -27.60 -3.72 -25.96
N CYS A 40 -28.09 -3.32 -24.78
CA CYS A 40 -29.53 -3.25 -24.48
C CYS A 40 -29.90 -1.93 -23.78
N THR A 41 -30.61 -1.06 -24.49
CA THR A 41 -31.05 0.25 -23.99
C THR A 41 -31.97 0.12 -22.77
N SER A 42 -32.88 -0.86 -22.74
CA SER A 42 -33.77 -1.07 -21.59
C SER A 42 -33.03 -1.53 -20.33
N LEU A 43 -31.84 -2.14 -20.46
CA LEU A 43 -30.99 -2.50 -19.32
C LEU A 43 -30.05 -1.37 -18.90
N ARG A 44 -29.85 -0.35 -19.74
CA ARG A 44 -29.05 0.82 -19.39
C ARG A 44 -29.61 1.52 -18.14
N ASP A 45 -30.92 1.70 -18.10
CA ASP A 45 -31.60 2.38 -16.99
C ASP A 45 -31.67 1.51 -15.73
N VAL A 46 -31.70 0.18 -15.90
CA VAL A 46 -31.63 -0.79 -14.78
C VAL A 46 -30.30 -0.67 -14.05
N PHE A 47 -29.20 -0.42 -14.77
CA PHE A 47 -27.89 -0.17 -14.20
C PHE A 47 -27.59 1.33 -14.07
N GLY A 48 -28.59 2.16 -13.80
CA GLY A 48 -28.42 3.60 -13.60
C GLY A 48 -27.58 3.96 -12.37
N ALA A 49 -27.32 5.26 -12.19
CA ALA A 49 -26.43 5.77 -11.13
C ALA A 49 -26.76 5.23 -9.72
N SER A 50 -28.04 5.19 -9.33
CA SER A 50 -28.46 4.71 -8.00
C SER A 50 -28.06 3.25 -7.75
N GLN A 51 -28.26 2.40 -8.75
CA GLN A 51 -27.92 0.98 -8.70
C GLN A 51 -26.41 0.79 -8.67
N LEU A 52 -25.66 1.53 -9.50
CA LEU A 52 -24.19 1.48 -9.49
C LEU A 52 -23.61 1.93 -8.14
N ARG A 53 -24.16 2.99 -7.51
CA ARG A 53 -23.74 3.42 -6.16
C ARG A 53 -23.98 2.34 -5.12
N GLN A 54 -25.14 1.69 -5.17
CA GLN A 54 -25.45 0.58 -4.28
C GLN A 54 -24.49 -0.59 -4.50
N ARG A 55 -24.14 -0.91 -5.75
CA ARG A 55 -23.14 -1.93 -6.07
C ARG A 55 -21.77 -1.58 -5.54
N LEU A 56 -21.29 -0.38 -5.83
CA LEU A 56 -19.98 0.09 -5.40
C LEU A 56 -19.85 -0.01 -3.87
N SER A 57 -20.89 0.41 -3.14
CA SER A 57 -20.95 0.33 -1.68
C SER A 57 -20.89 -1.12 -1.19
N HIS A 58 -21.63 -2.03 -1.84
CA HIS A 58 -21.59 -3.46 -1.53
C HIS A 58 -20.22 -4.09 -1.82
N SER A 59 -19.65 -3.84 -2.99
CA SER A 59 -18.33 -4.36 -3.40
C SER A 59 -17.24 -3.84 -2.45
N LEU A 60 -17.28 -2.57 -2.08
CA LEU A 60 -16.34 -1.98 -1.12
C LEU A 60 -16.47 -2.63 0.27
N GLY A 61 -17.70 -2.90 0.71
CA GLY A 61 -17.97 -3.59 1.97
C GLY A 61 -17.37 -4.99 2.05
N ARG A 62 -17.16 -5.66 0.91
CA ARG A 62 -16.59 -7.01 0.80
C ARG A 62 -15.07 -7.04 0.63
N GLN A 63 -14.45 -5.93 0.25
CA GLN A 63 -12.99 -5.83 0.08
C GLN A 63 -12.32 -5.82 1.46
N ARG A 64 -11.93 -7.00 1.95
CA ARG A 64 -11.22 -7.16 3.25
C ARG A 64 -9.95 -6.32 3.34
N GLY A 65 -9.25 -6.14 2.21
CA GLY A 65 -8.03 -5.33 2.13
C GLY A 65 -8.27 -3.85 2.46
N LEU A 66 -9.43 -3.30 2.13
CA LEU A 66 -9.75 -1.87 2.27
C LEU A 66 -10.46 -1.51 3.59
N ARG A 67 -10.50 -2.44 4.55
CA ARG A 67 -11.11 -2.22 5.86
C ARG A 67 -10.15 -2.71 6.95
N ARG A 68 -10.14 -2.02 8.08
CA ARG A 68 -9.40 -2.42 9.28
C ARG A 68 -10.29 -2.35 10.50
N VAL A 69 -10.01 -3.19 11.49
CA VAL A 69 -10.69 -3.11 12.77
C VAL A 69 -9.81 -2.28 13.70
N ARG A 70 -10.32 -1.13 14.14
CA ARG A 70 -9.69 -0.27 15.13
C ARG A 70 -10.62 -0.19 16.33
N ASN A 71 -10.14 -0.61 17.51
CA ASN A 71 -10.93 -0.63 18.75
C ASN A 71 -12.31 -1.31 18.59
N GLY A 72 -12.36 -2.41 17.84
CA GLY A 72 -13.61 -3.15 17.56
C GLY A 72 -14.51 -2.53 16.48
N GLN A 73 -14.16 -1.36 15.92
CA GLN A 73 -14.91 -0.71 14.84
C GLN A 73 -14.22 -0.88 13.49
N ALA A 74 -14.99 -1.17 12.44
CA ALA A 74 -14.48 -1.28 11.08
C ALA A 74 -14.27 0.12 10.47
N VAL A 75 -13.01 0.51 10.28
CA VAL A 75 -12.60 1.76 9.63
C VAL A 75 -12.28 1.48 8.16
N PRO A 76 -12.92 2.17 7.20
CA PRO A 76 -12.54 2.08 5.79
C PRO A 76 -11.19 2.78 5.55
N LEU A 77 -10.34 2.17 4.72
CA LEU A 77 -9.10 2.79 4.25
C LEU A 77 -9.35 3.68 3.03
N LEU A 78 -10.31 3.29 2.19
CA LEU A 78 -10.66 3.96 0.94
C LEU A 78 -12.18 4.01 0.77
N VAL A 79 -12.67 5.12 0.27
CA VAL A 79 -14.07 5.34 -0.13
C VAL A 79 -14.10 6.10 -1.46
N PHE A 80 -15.21 5.97 -2.19
CA PHE A 80 -15.46 6.78 -3.38
C PHE A 80 -16.48 7.85 -3.05
N ASP A 81 -16.32 9.05 -3.62
CA ASP A 81 -17.32 10.11 -3.56
C ASP A 81 -18.49 9.86 -4.53
N ALA A 82 -19.13 8.71 -4.34
CA ALA A 82 -20.09 8.16 -5.29
C ALA A 82 -21.33 9.04 -5.48
N GLN A 83 -21.63 9.95 -4.54
CA GLN A 83 -22.78 10.85 -4.62
C GLN A 83 -22.59 11.91 -5.71
N HIS A 84 -21.37 12.40 -5.90
CA HIS A 84 -21.03 13.40 -6.90
C HIS A 84 -20.59 12.77 -8.23
N MET A 85 -20.43 11.45 -8.28
CA MET A 85 -20.07 10.73 -9.51
C MET A 85 -21.26 10.55 -10.45
N GLY A 86 -21.00 10.77 -11.73
CA GLY A 86 -21.88 10.37 -12.83
C GLY A 86 -21.79 8.87 -13.13
N GLU A 87 -22.64 8.36 -14.03
CA GLU A 87 -22.68 6.92 -14.33
C GLU A 87 -21.37 6.37 -14.90
N ALA A 88 -20.69 7.13 -15.76
CA ALA A 88 -19.40 6.73 -16.32
C ALA A 88 -18.34 6.57 -15.24
N GLU A 89 -18.24 7.53 -14.31
CA GLU A 89 -17.31 7.49 -13.19
C GLU A 89 -17.64 6.36 -12.22
N LEU A 90 -18.92 6.12 -11.95
CA LEU A 90 -19.35 4.98 -11.12
C LEU A 90 -18.95 3.64 -11.74
N LEU A 91 -19.04 3.49 -13.06
CA LEU A 91 -18.56 2.29 -13.76
C LEU A 91 -17.03 2.14 -13.67
N VAL A 92 -16.28 3.24 -13.79
CA VAL A 92 -14.82 3.23 -13.61
C VAL A 92 -14.45 2.88 -12.17
N ALA A 93 -15.09 3.51 -11.18
CA ALA A 93 -14.88 3.22 -9.77
C ALA A 93 -15.14 1.74 -9.45
N MET A 94 -16.24 1.19 -9.98
CA MET A 94 -16.54 -0.24 -9.84
C MET A 94 -15.48 -1.12 -10.50
N PHE A 95 -15.05 -0.78 -11.71
CA PHE A 95 -14.01 -1.54 -12.41
C PHE A 95 -12.70 -1.55 -11.62
N VAL A 96 -12.23 -0.37 -11.20
CA VAL A 96 -11.02 -0.21 -10.39
C VAL A 96 -11.13 -0.94 -9.04
N LEU A 97 -12.32 -0.99 -8.45
CA LEU A 97 -12.53 -1.67 -7.18
C LEU A 97 -12.57 -3.21 -7.32
N GLU A 98 -13.33 -3.70 -8.29
CA GLU A 98 -13.58 -5.14 -8.48
C GLU A 98 -12.37 -5.84 -9.13
N GLU A 99 -11.72 -5.20 -10.11
CA GLU A 99 -10.54 -5.75 -10.80
C GLU A 99 -9.20 -5.32 -10.17
N GLY A 100 -9.23 -4.33 -9.27
CA GLY A 100 -8.00 -3.70 -8.78
C GLY A 100 -7.22 -4.48 -7.75
N GLY A 101 -7.76 -5.47 -7.05
CA GLY A 101 -6.99 -6.27 -6.07
C GLY A 101 -6.12 -5.41 -5.13
N TRP A 102 -6.76 -4.72 -4.18
CA TRP A 102 -6.16 -3.61 -3.43
C TRP A 102 -5.16 -3.98 -2.32
N GLY A 103 -4.75 -5.25 -2.20
CA GLY A 103 -3.99 -5.76 -1.05
C GLY A 103 -2.73 -4.93 -0.75
N GLU A 104 -1.84 -4.81 -1.72
CA GLU A 104 -0.56 -4.14 -1.57
C GLU A 104 -0.71 -2.62 -1.33
N MET A 105 -1.62 -1.98 -2.06
CA MET A 105 -1.86 -0.54 -1.90
C MET A 105 -2.58 -0.22 -0.59
N SER A 106 -3.41 -1.13 -0.08
CA SER A 106 -4.04 -0.99 1.24
C SER A 106 -2.99 -0.91 2.36
N GLU A 107 -1.94 -1.73 2.29
CA GLU A 107 -0.82 -1.65 3.25
C GLU A 107 -0.09 -0.31 3.15
N ALA A 108 0.10 0.22 1.93
CA ALA A 108 0.74 1.51 1.72
C ALA A 108 -0.10 2.68 2.25
N ILE A 109 -1.41 2.68 2.01
CA ILE A 109 -2.37 3.66 2.57
C ILE A 109 -2.33 3.62 4.09
N GLU A 110 -2.40 2.42 4.66
CA GLU A 110 -2.37 2.23 6.10
C GLU A 110 -1.07 2.75 6.72
N LEU A 111 0.07 2.41 6.11
CA LEU A 111 1.38 2.89 6.55
C LEU A 111 1.49 4.42 6.45
N ALA A 112 0.99 5.03 5.37
CA ALA A 112 0.97 6.48 5.21
C ALA A 112 0.15 7.16 6.30
N ALA A 113 -1.00 6.58 6.65
CA ALA A 113 -1.85 7.07 7.73
C ALA A 113 -1.15 6.96 9.09
N SER A 114 -0.55 5.80 9.40
CA SER A 114 0.24 5.61 10.63
C SER A 114 1.43 6.57 10.73
N CYS A 115 2.05 6.95 9.60
CA CYS A 115 3.10 7.96 9.56
C CYS A 115 2.57 9.41 9.66
N GLY A 116 1.26 9.62 9.56
CA GLY A 116 0.62 10.94 9.57
C GLY A 116 0.73 11.69 8.25
N TYR A 117 0.93 10.98 7.13
CA TYR A 117 0.97 11.55 5.77
C TYR A 117 -0.35 11.44 5.02
N CYS A 118 -1.28 10.62 5.51
CA CYS A 118 -2.56 10.38 4.86
C CYS A 118 -3.69 10.47 5.89
N HIS A 119 -4.82 11.06 5.50
CA HIS A 119 -6.05 11.02 6.29
C HIS A 119 -6.90 9.83 5.82
N LEU A 120 -7.51 9.13 6.77
CA LEU A 120 -8.40 8.01 6.47
C LEU A 120 -9.88 8.36 6.74
N PRO A 121 -10.81 7.85 5.94
CA PRO A 121 -10.57 7.14 4.67
C PRO A 121 -10.03 8.07 3.58
N VAL A 122 -9.22 7.52 2.67
CA VAL A 122 -8.91 8.20 1.40
C VAL A 122 -10.19 8.27 0.59
N ARG A 123 -10.61 9.47 0.20
CA ARG A 123 -11.80 9.69 -0.63
C ARG A 123 -11.36 9.93 -2.06
N LEU A 124 -11.67 8.98 -2.94
CA LEU A 124 -11.46 9.12 -4.38
C LEU A 124 -12.68 9.75 -5.04
N ASP A 125 -12.47 10.77 -5.85
CA ASP A 125 -13.50 11.42 -6.66
C ASP A 125 -13.30 11.14 -8.17
N GLY A 126 -14.12 11.79 -9.02
CA GLY A 126 -14.01 11.62 -10.47
C GLY A 126 -12.64 12.01 -11.00
N SER A 127 -12.03 13.07 -10.47
CA SER A 127 -10.72 13.56 -10.93
C SER A 127 -9.60 12.54 -10.68
N ASP A 128 -9.64 11.83 -9.55
CA ASP A 128 -8.71 10.74 -9.27
C ASP A 128 -8.89 9.58 -10.27
N LEU A 129 -10.12 9.30 -10.73
CA LEU A 129 -10.41 8.20 -11.66
C LEU A 129 -9.99 8.52 -13.10
N HIS A 130 -9.94 9.79 -13.48
CA HIS A 130 -9.61 10.25 -14.84
C HIS A 130 -8.10 10.32 -15.12
N HIS A 131 -7.25 9.72 -14.27
CA HIS A 131 -5.82 9.58 -14.55
C HIS A 131 -5.48 8.65 -15.73
N TYR A 132 -6.45 7.86 -16.19
CA TYR A 132 -6.33 6.98 -17.34
C TYR A 132 -7.44 7.26 -18.35
N ASP A 133 -7.08 7.43 -19.62
CA ASP A 133 -8.04 7.72 -20.69
C ASP A 133 -9.02 6.57 -20.94
N ASN A 134 -8.61 5.33 -20.66
CA ASN A 134 -9.41 4.14 -20.90
C ASN A 134 -8.91 2.92 -20.08
N LYS A 135 -9.73 1.86 -20.10
CA LYS A 135 -9.44 0.57 -19.45
C LYS A 135 -8.10 -0.04 -19.90
N THR A 136 -7.77 0.02 -21.19
CA THR A 136 -6.54 -0.57 -21.72
C THR A 136 -5.31 0.14 -21.15
N ALA A 137 -5.34 1.47 -21.04
CA ALA A 137 -4.29 2.24 -20.42
C ALA A 137 -4.11 1.90 -18.93
N TYR A 138 -5.22 1.75 -18.19
CA TYR A 138 -5.17 1.32 -16.79
C TYR A 138 -4.56 -0.08 -16.62
N LEU A 139 -4.96 -1.03 -17.46
CA LEU A 139 -4.47 -2.41 -17.41
C LEU A 139 -3.04 -2.59 -17.95
N ALA A 140 -2.52 -1.62 -18.70
CA ALA A 140 -1.15 -1.65 -19.21
C ALA A 140 -0.11 -1.33 -18.13
N ASP A 141 -0.46 -0.53 -17.13
CA ASP A 141 0.42 -0.23 -16.01
C ASP A 141 0.36 -1.36 -14.95
N PRO A 142 1.47 -1.63 -14.24
CA PRO A 142 1.41 -2.49 -13.07
C PRO A 142 0.36 -1.97 -12.09
N ARG A 143 -0.55 -2.85 -11.67
CA ARG A 143 -1.74 -2.52 -10.88
C ARG A 143 -1.45 -1.63 -9.67
N VAL A 144 -0.39 -1.92 -8.92
CA VAL A 144 0.00 -1.14 -7.74
C VAL A 144 0.38 0.30 -8.11
N LEU A 145 0.99 0.52 -9.27
CA LEU A 145 1.35 1.85 -9.76
C LEU A 145 0.14 2.60 -10.30
N ALA A 146 -0.79 1.88 -10.95
CA ALA A 146 -2.06 2.47 -11.36
C ALA A 146 -2.89 2.95 -10.17
N GLN A 147 -2.93 2.17 -9.10
CA GLN A 147 -3.56 2.57 -7.84
C GLN A 147 -2.85 3.74 -7.17
N LEU A 148 -1.52 3.76 -7.21
CA LEU A 148 -0.74 4.88 -6.69
C LEU A 148 -1.04 6.18 -7.44
N ARG A 149 -1.28 6.16 -8.76
CA ARG A 149 -1.69 7.38 -9.48
C ARG A 149 -2.94 8.01 -8.87
N MET A 150 -3.92 7.19 -8.49
CA MET A 150 -5.19 7.66 -7.91
C MET A 150 -5.05 8.06 -6.44
N VAL A 151 -4.28 7.31 -5.66
CA VAL A 151 -4.19 7.50 -4.19
C VAL A 151 -3.05 8.42 -3.78
N GLY A 152 -1.97 8.45 -4.56
CA GLY A 152 -0.75 9.18 -4.28
C GLY A 152 -0.92 10.67 -4.00
N PRO A 153 -1.80 11.40 -4.72
CA PRO A 153 -2.14 12.79 -4.43
C PRO A 153 -2.65 13.02 -3.00
N HIS A 154 -3.24 12.00 -2.36
CA HIS A 154 -3.77 12.04 -0.99
C HIS A 154 -2.72 11.71 0.09
N ILE A 155 -1.50 11.37 -0.32
CA ILE A 155 -0.36 11.10 0.58
C ILE A 155 0.56 12.34 0.58
N HIS A 156 0.48 13.13 1.65
CA HIS A 156 1.18 14.40 1.79
C HIS A 156 2.43 14.26 2.65
N PHE A 157 3.61 14.55 2.08
CA PHE A 157 4.88 14.56 2.81
C PHE A 157 5.19 15.91 3.50
N GLY A 158 4.30 16.90 3.36
CA GLY A 158 4.49 18.27 3.83
C GLY A 158 5.14 19.17 2.77
N GLY A 159 5.13 20.48 3.02
CA GLY A 159 5.73 21.47 2.10
C GLY A 159 5.13 21.51 0.70
N GLY A 160 3.85 21.14 0.56
CA GLY A 160 3.16 21.04 -0.74
C GLY A 160 3.55 19.81 -1.58
N VAL A 161 4.33 18.87 -1.03
CA VAL A 161 4.76 17.67 -1.76
C VAL A 161 3.84 16.50 -1.46
N THR A 162 3.37 15.83 -2.50
CA THR A 162 2.55 14.61 -2.45
C THR A 162 3.24 13.44 -3.13
N PHE A 163 2.69 12.24 -3.01
CA PHE A 163 3.18 11.05 -3.71
C PHE A 163 2.62 11.00 -5.14
N GLU A 164 2.85 12.04 -5.92
CA GLU A 164 2.36 12.13 -7.29
C GLU A 164 3.20 11.25 -8.25
N VAL A 165 2.55 10.74 -9.30
CA VAL A 165 3.16 9.91 -10.34
C VAL A 165 2.98 10.61 -11.67
N PHE A 166 4.08 10.86 -12.38
CA PHE A 166 4.10 11.57 -13.65
C PHE A 166 4.54 10.65 -14.78
N GLN A 167 3.79 10.69 -15.89
CA GLN A 167 4.23 10.08 -17.13
C GLN A 167 5.15 11.03 -17.90
N ALA A 168 6.35 10.57 -18.25
CA ALA A 168 7.34 11.33 -19.02
C ALA A 168 7.85 10.48 -20.21
N GLY A 169 7.09 10.47 -21.30
CA GLY A 169 7.33 9.57 -22.43
C GLY A 169 7.08 8.12 -22.00
N GLU A 170 8.05 7.24 -22.23
CA GLU A 170 8.00 5.83 -21.79
C GLU A 170 8.44 5.62 -20.33
N ARG A 171 8.82 6.71 -19.63
CA ARG A 171 9.34 6.63 -18.26
C ARG A 171 8.34 7.19 -17.27
N MET A 172 8.36 6.62 -16.07
CA MET A 172 7.59 7.10 -14.94
C MET A 172 8.49 7.91 -14.00
N ARG A 173 7.98 9.02 -13.49
CA ARG A 173 8.62 9.82 -12.43
C ARG A 173 7.69 9.88 -11.22
N MET A 174 8.23 10.00 -10.02
CA MET A 174 7.40 10.09 -8.80
C MET A 174 7.86 11.21 -7.87
N ILE A 175 6.94 11.76 -7.06
CA ILE A 175 7.14 12.88 -6.12
C ILE A 175 7.39 14.22 -6.84
N LYS A 176 8.29 14.26 -7.82
CA LYS A 176 8.55 15.45 -8.65
C LYS A 176 8.69 15.05 -10.11
N ASN A 177 8.19 15.89 -11.02
CA ASN A 177 8.38 15.71 -12.45
C ASN A 177 9.79 16.13 -12.90
N GLN A 178 10.82 15.46 -12.39
CA GLN A 178 12.23 15.74 -12.66
C GLN A 178 12.98 14.46 -13.05
N ARG A 179 14.11 14.61 -13.75
CA ARG A 179 14.90 13.46 -14.26
C ARG A 179 15.41 12.56 -13.14
N ASP A 180 15.82 13.14 -12.02
CA ASP A 180 16.38 12.41 -10.87
C ASP A 180 15.33 11.62 -10.08
N PHE A 181 14.07 11.76 -10.46
CA PHE A 181 12.92 11.10 -9.86
C PHE A 181 12.34 10.02 -10.77
N GLN A 182 13.11 9.57 -11.77
CA GLN A 182 12.71 8.50 -12.66
C GLN A 182 12.78 7.13 -12.00
N LEU A 183 11.91 6.23 -12.47
CA LEU A 183 11.84 4.85 -12.05
C LEU A 183 12.07 3.92 -13.23
N THR A 184 12.76 2.81 -12.97
CA THR A 184 12.81 1.68 -13.89
C THR A 184 11.94 0.57 -13.33
N ILE A 185 10.81 0.31 -13.99
CA ILE A 185 9.89 -0.77 -13.67
C ILE A 185 10.41 -2.05 -14.31
N GLY A 186 10.47 -3.15 -13.56
CA GLY A 186 11.02 -4.41 -14.02
C GLY A 186 12.47 -4.28 -14.52
N PRO A 187 13.39 -3.72 -13.71
CA PRO A 187 14.78 -3.58 -14.12
C PRO A 187 15.38 -4.96 -14.46
N PRO A 188 16.40 -5.02 -15.33
CA PRO A 188 17.12 -6.27 -15.58
C PRO A 188 17.78 -6.74 -14.27
N ILE A 189 17.34 -7.88 -13.78
CA ILE A 189 17.82 -8.52 -12.55
C ILE A 189 18.29 -9.93 -12.94
N PRO A 190 19.42 -10.43 -12.40
CA PRO A 190 19.88 -11.79 -12.67
C PRO A 190 18.80 -12.85 -12.39
N PRO A 191 18.71 -13.93 -13.19
CA PRO A 191 17.67 -14.97 -13.03
C PRO A 191 17.64 -15.63 -11.65
N ASP A 192 18.81 -15.76 -11.01
CA ASP A 192 19.02 -16.36 -9.69
C ASP A 192 18.78 -15.38 -8.53
N HIS A 193 18.48 -14.11 -8.82
CA HIS A 193 18.23 -13.11 -7.80
C HIS A 193 16.86 -13.30 -7.14
N LEU A 194 16.80 -13.14 -5.81
CA LEU A 194 15.58 -13.33 -5.01
C LEU A 194 14.34 -12.58 -5.54
N TYR A 195 14.52 -11.33 -5.97
CA TYR A 195 13.41 -10.52 -6.49
C TYR A 195 12.89 -11.00 -7.85
N GLN A 196 13.74 -11.66 -8.64
CA GLN A 196 13.32 -12.26 -9.89
C GLN A 196 12.56 -13.57 -9.64
N GLN A 197 13.00 -14.37 -8.65
CA GLN A 197 12.33 -15.62 -8.24
C GLN A 197 10.92 -15.39 -7.69
N HIS A 198 10.68 -14.24 -7.05
CA HIS A 198 9.38 -13.90 -6.45
C HIS A 198 8.65 -12.76 -7.16
N ARG A 199 9.03 -12.47 -8.41
CA ARG A 199 8.42 -11.39 -9.19
C ARG A 199 6.91 -11.63 -9.37
N GLN A 200 6.13 -10.58 -9.14
CA GLN A 200 4.70 -10.54 -9.48
C GLN A 200 4.50 -9.53 -10.63
N GLU A 201 3.70 -9.87 -11.63
CA GLU A 201 3.47 -8.98 -12.78
C GLU A 201 2.74 -7.69 -12.39
N HIS A 202 1.79 -7.79 -11.47
CA HIS A 202 1.00 -6.65 -10.98
C HIS A 202 1.73 -5.78 -9.95
N ASP A 203 2.83 -6.29 -9.37
CA ASP A 203 3.68 -5.61 -8.37
C ASP A 203 5.18 -5.89 -8.65
N PRO A 204 5.71 -5.48 -9.82
CA PRO A 204 7.04 -5.88 -10.28
C PRO A 204 8.15 -5.15 -9.50
N PRO A 205 9.39 -5.69 -9.49
CA PRO A 205 10.54 -4.99 -8.94
C PRO A 205 10.73 -3.59 -9.55
N VAL A 206 11.22 -2.65 -8.74
CA VAL A 206 11.44 -1.26 -9.14
C VAL A 206 12.86 -0.83 -8.80
N ARG A 207 13.56 -0.19 -9.73
CA ARG A 207 14.83 0.49 -9.44
C ARG A 207 14.59 1.99 -9.39
N SER A 208 15.09 2.62 -8.33
CA SER A 208 14.94 4.06 -8.07
C SER A 208 16.19 4.64 -7.43
N GLU A 209 16.47 5.90 -7.73
CA GLU A 209 17.46 6.71 -7.02
C GLU A 209 16.84 7.69 -6.03
N ILE A 210 15.50 7.73 -5.96
CA ILE A 210 14.77 8.65 -5.09
C ILE A 210 15.06 8.31 -3.63
N GLY A 211 15.51 9.32 -2.88
CA GLY A 211 15.65 9.24 -1.44
C GLY A 211 15.33 10.56 -0.75
N TYR A 212 15.22 10.50 0.57
CA TYR A 212 14.98 11.66 1.42
C TYR A 212 16.26 12.03 2.16
N SER A 213 16.71 13.29 2.01
CA SER A 213 17.89 13.82 2.70
C SER A 213 17.46 14.56 3.97
N PRO A 214 17.64 13.99 5.19
CA PRO A 214 17.23 14.67 6.42
C PRO A 214 17.91 16.02 6.62
N ASP A 215 19.22 16.08 6.36
CA ASP A 215 20.04 17.28 6.58
C ASP A 215 19.57 18.47 5.74
N ARG A 216 18.86 18.19 4.66
CA ARG A 216 18.35 19.19 3.73
C ARG A 216 16.83 19.33 3.75
N GLY A 217 16.13 18.43 4.44
CA GLY A 217 14.67 18.42 4.52
C GLY A 217 13.92 18.17 3.21
N TYR A 218 14.59 17.66 2.16
CA TYR A 218 13.99 17.48 0.83
C TYR A 218 14.37 16.17 0.14
N TRP A 219 13.56 15.82 -0.87
CA TRP A 219 13.79 14.68 -1.76
C TRP A 219 14.90 14.93 -2.78
N THR A 220 15.82 13.97 -2.93
CA THR A 220 16.99 14.05 -3.80
C THR A 220 17.35 12.67 -4.36
N SER A 221 18.23 12.62 -5.36
CA SER A 221 18.89 11.35 -5.73
C SER A 221 19.92 10.96 -4.67
N VAL A 222 19.87 9.71 -4.17
CA VAL A 222 20.78 9.16 -3.14
C VAL A 222 21.52 7.90 -3.60
N GLY A 223 21.45 7.59 -4.90
CA GLY A 223 22.02 6.39 -5.51
C GLY A 223 21.01 5.26 -5.71
N ALA A 224 21.23 4.46 -6.74
CA ALA A 224 20.27 3.47 -7.19
C ALA A 224 20.08 2.31 -6.21
N SER A 225 18.83 2.11 -5.83
CA SER A 225 18.33 0.98 -5.03
C SER A 225 17.37 0.16 -5.87
N THR A 226 17.42 -1.16 -5.73
CA THR A 226 16.44 -2.06 -6.35
C THR A 226 15.50 -2.55 -5.26
N TYR A 227 14.22 -2.23 -5.39
CA TYR A 227 13.15 -2.68 -4.51
C TYR A 227 12.59 -3.99 -5.04
N SER A 228 12.20 -4.88 -4.12
CA SER A 228 11.63 -6.17 -4.50
C SER A 228 10.34 -6.06 -5.30
N SER A 229 9.61 -4.95 -5.11
CA SER A 229 8.33 -4.70 -5.75
C SER A 229 8.00 -3.20 -5.76
N ALA A 230 6.98 -2.81 -6.53
CA ALA A 230 6.48 -1.44 -6.57
C ALA A 230 5.89 -1.04 -5.21
N SER A 231 5.17 -1.94 -4.56
CA SER A 231 4.64 -1.74 -3.20
C SER A 231 5.75 -1.55 -2.17
N SER A 232 6.87 -2.29 -2.29
CA SER A 232 8.04 -2.10 -1.44
C SER A 232 8.70 -0.74 -1.67
N PHE A 233 8.81 -0.29 -2.92
CA PHE A 233 9.28 1.05 -3.24
C PHE A 233 8.38 2.12 -2.59
N ILE A 234 7.07 2.04 -2.79
CA ILE A 234 6.07 2.97 -2.25
C ILE A 234 6.18 3.05 -0.72
N LYS A 235 6.16 1.91 -0.04
CA LYS A 235 6.30 1.85 1.42
C LYS A 235 7.65 2.39 1.89
N SER A 236 8.74 2.14 1.18
CA SER A 236 10.05 2.72 1.49
C SER A 236 10.05 4.24 1.41
N VAL A 237 9.46 4.80 0.34
CA VAL A 237 9.30 6.25 0.17
C VAL A 237 8.49 6.83 1.32
N ILE A 238 7.35 6.22 1.67
CA ILE A 238 6.54 6.66 2.82
C ILE A 238 7.36 6.68 4.12
N MET A 239 8.14 5.63 4.37
CA MET A 239 8.93 5.54 5.60
C MET A 239 10.17 6.43 5.62
N ALA A 240 10.73 6.82 4.49
CA ALA A 240 12.02 7.52 4.43
C ALA A 240 12.03 8.85 5.23
N PRO A 241 11.12 9.81 5.00
CA PRO A 241 11.08 11.04 5.78
C PRO A 241 10.69 10.76 7.24
N PHE A 242 9.76 9.83 7.49
CA PHE A 242 9.29 9.50 8.83
C PHE A 242 10.42 8.94 9.72
N ALA A 243 11.12 7.92 9.22
CA ALA A 243 12.22 7.27 9.93
C ALA A 243 13.37 8.25 10.23
N ARG A 244 13.62 9.20 9.33
CA ARG A 244 14.72 10.15 9.47
C ARG A 244 14.40 11.35 10.38
N THR A 245 13.14 11.75 10.45
CA THR A 245 12.72 12.94 11.22
C THR A 245 12.14 12.60 12.59
N ARG A 246 11.43 11.47 12.73
CA ARG A 246 10.69 11.13 13.96
C ARG A 246 11.32 10.03 14.80
N ALA A 247 12.03 9.08 14.21
CA ALA A 247 12.84 8.15 14.98
C ALA A 247 14.20 8.79 15.31
N ARG A 248 14.21 9.58 16.39
CA ARG A 248 15.46 10.06 17.00
C ARG A 248 16.32 8.86 17.42
N GLN A 249 17.64 9.00 17.35
CA GLN A 249 18.58 7.93 17.73
C GLN A 249 18.28 7.33 19.12
N SER A 250 17.82 8.17 20.07
CA SER A 250 17.42 7.77 21.43
C SER A 250 16.26 6.76 21.49
N ASN A 251 15.50 6.60 20.41
CA ASN A 251 14.32 5.73 20.33
C ASN A 251 14.60 4.50 19.45
N SER A 252 15.87 4.11 19.35
CA SER A 252 16.28 2.92 18.62
C SER A 252 17.24 2.06 19.42
N SER A 253 17.23 0.75 19.16
CA SER A 253 18.23 -0.20 19.64
C SER A 253 18.82 -0.91 18.43
N SER A 254 20.14 -1.09 18.39
CA SER A 254 20.83 -1.74 17.27
C SER A 254 21.91 -2.70 17.74
N ARG A 255 22.02 -3.86 17.09
CA ARG A 255 23.09 -4.83 17.29
C ARG A 255 23.46 -5.53 15.99
N ASN A 256 24.70 -5.98 15.91
CA ASN A 256 25.11 -6.97 14.92
C ASN A 256 24.82 -8.35 15.51
N ILE A 257 24.13 -9.19 14.75
CA ILE A 257 23.74 -10.54 15.17
C ILE A 257 24.07 -11.48 14.03
N ASN A 258 24.72 -12.60 14.34
CA ASN A 258 24.98 -13.64 13.37
C ASN A 258 23.65 -14.15 12.77
N ARG A 259 23.52 -14.13 11.44
CA ARG A 259 22.27 -14.44 10.74
C ARG A 259 21.78 -15.88 10.93
N HIS A 260 22.64 -16.77 11.40
CA HIS A 260 22.38 -18.19 11.58
C HIS A 260 21.93 -18.55 13.01
N VAL A 261 21.87 -17.60 13.95
CA VAL A 261 21.26 -17.85 15.27
C VAL A 261 19.74 -18.06 15.14
N ASP A 262 19.15 -18.69 16.15
CA ASP A 262 17.69 -18.92 16.25
C ASP A 262 17.12 -19.66 15.05
N ASP A 263 17.73 -20.79 14.68
CA ASP A 263 17.32 -21.57 13.51
C ASP A 263 17.25 -20.72 12.22
N HIS A 264 18.31 -19.93 12.01
CA HIS A 264 18.44 -19.06 10.85
C HIS A 264 17.34 -17.99 10.69
N ARG A 265 16.64 -17.60 11.76
CA ARG A 265 15.49 -16.67 11.69
C ARG A 265 15.79 -15.39 10.90
N LEU A 266 16.92 -14.72 11.18
CA LEU A 266 17.31 -13.49 10.48
C LEU A 266 17.67 -13.74 9.01
N HIS A 267 18.36 -14.83 8.72
CA HIS A 267 18.63 -15.25 7.35
C HIS A 267 17.32 -15.49 6.59
N THR A 268 16.41 -16.28 7.17
CA THR A 268 15.07 -16.56 6.61
C THR A 268 14.29 -15.28 6.35
N LEU A 269 14.28 -14.31 7.29
CA LEU A 269 13.63 -13.02 7.04
C LEU A 269 14.23 -12.29 5.83
N LEU A 270 15.55 -12.36 5.61
CA LEU A 270 16.21 -11.71 4.46
C LEU A 270 16.05 -12.47 3.14
N THR A 271 15.83 -13.78 3.17
CA THR A 271 15.81 -14.65 1.99
C THR A 271 14.44 -15.22 1.62
N GLN A 272 13.46 -15.20 2.52
CA GLN A 272 12.09 -15.57 2.18
C GLN A 272 11.47 -14.56 1.21
N SER A 273 10.37 -14.96 0.55
CA SER A 273 9.64 -14.10 -0.37
C SER A 273 9.37 -12.70 0.24
N PRO A 274 9.66 -11.62 -0.51
CA PRO A 274 9.40 -10.26 -0.07
C PRO A 274 7.90 -9.97 0.05
N HIS A 275 7.05 -10.77 -0.61
CA HIS A 275 5.59 -10.65 -0.58
C HIS A 275 4.93 -11.47 0.55
N SER A 276 5.69 -12.33 1.23
CA SER A 276 5.18 -13.06 2.39
C SER A 276 5.06 -12.12 3.60
N LEU A 277 3.90 -12.15 4.24
CA LEU A 277 3.69 -11.48 5.51
C LEU A 277 4.60 -12.09 6.58
N VAL A 278 5.14 -11.22 7.43
CA VAL A 278 5.90 -11.64 8.60
C VAL A 278 4.94 -11.67 9.78
N GLU A 279 4.93 -12.77 10.52
CA GLU A 279 4.08 -12.91 11.69
C GLU A 279 4.29 -11.74 12.67
N GLY A 280 3.18 -11.18 13.17
CA GLY A 280 3.19 -10.03 14.07
C GLY A 280 3.56 -8.69 13.42
N CYS A 281 3.64 -8.62 12.08
CA CYS A 281 3.93 -7.39 11.34
C CYS A 281 2.75 -6.98 10.46
N SER A 282 2.53 -5.68 10.32
CA SER A 282 1.48 -5.10 9.47
C SER A 282 1.88 -5.08 7.99
N THR A 283 3.16 -4.85 7.71
CA THR A 283 3.70 -4.89 6.35
C THR A 283 5.22 -5.08 6.38
N SER A 284 5.81 -5.36 5.21
CA SER A 284 7.26 -5.40 5.03
C SER A 284 7.72 -4.68 3.77
N VAL A 285 8.99 -4.30 3.76
CA VAL A 285 9.67 -3.60 2.68
C VAL A 285 11.01 -4.27 2.46
N SER A 286 11.28 -4.73 1.25
CA SER A 286 12.57 -5.33 0.90
C SER A 286 13.23 -4.55 -0.22
N TYR A 287 14.54 -4.30 -0.08
CA TYR A 287 15.31 -3.60 -1.09
C TYR A 287 16.79 -4.00 -1.02
N PHE A 288 17.47 -3.82 -2.14
CA PHE A 288 18.87 -4.15 -2.35
C PHE A 288 19.64 -2.91 -2.78
N TRP A 289 20.73 -2.63 -2.09
CA TRP A 289 21.67 -1.57 -2.44
C TRP A 289 22.95 -2.24 -2.94
N PRO A 290 23.41 -1.95 -4.17
CA PRO A 290 24.62 -2.58 -4.71
C PRO A 290 25.85 -2.49 -3.81
N ARG A 291 25.96 -1.43 -2.98
CA ARG A 291 27.07 -1.22 -2.06
C ARG A 291 26.89 -1.82 -0.65
N TYR A 292 25.65 -2.04 -0.21
CA TYR A 292 25.35 -2.41 1.19
C TYR A 292 24.56 -3.70 1.33
N GLY A 293 24.32 -4.41 0.23
CA GLY A 293 23.62 -5.69 0.24
C GLY A 293 22.11 -5.55 0.38
N LYS A 294 21.50 -6.62 0.90
CA LYS A 294 20.06 -6.76 1.07
C LYS A 294 19.61 -6.09 2.36
N ALA A 295 18.44 -5.47 2.32
CA ALA A 295 17.78 -4.94 3.48
C ALA A 295 16.32 -5.39 3.50
N ARG A 296 15.83 -5.71 4.70
CA ARG A 296 14.41 -5.91 4.94
C ARG A 296 13.98 -5.08 6.14
N ARG A 297 12.86 -4.39 5.97
CA ARG A 297 12.17 -3.69 7.05
C ARG A 297 10.82 -4.32 7.28
N VAL A 298 10.48 -4.60 8.52
CA VAL A 298 9.17 -5.11 8.93
C VAL A 298 8.53 -4.10 9.87
N VAL A 299 7.30 -3.68 9.56
CA VAL A 299 6.55 -2.72 10.35
C VAL A 299 5.73 -3.50 11.37
N LEU A 300 5.92 -3.19 12.65
CA LEU A 300 5.35 -3.91 13.79
C LEU A 300 3.95 -3.43 14.17
N THR A 301 3.63 -2.20 13.79
CA THR A 301 2.41 -1.50 14.18
C THR A 301 1.56 -1.21 12.95
N ASP A 302 0.25 -1.19 13.12
CA ASP A 302 -0.75 -0.81 12.13
C ASP A 302 -1.48 0.48 12.58
N THR A 303 -2.62 0.80 11.95
CA THR A 303 -3.44 1.97 12.32
C THR A 303 -4.18 1.84 13.66
N SER A 304 -4.17 0.67 14.30
CA SER A 304 -4.72 0.49 15.64
C SER A 304 -3.80 1.01 16.74
N HIS A 305 -2.51 1.21 16.42
CA HIS A 305 -1.51 1.71 17.35
C HIS A 305 -1.38 3.24 17.25
N GLU A 306 -1.15 3.90 18.39
CA GLU A 306 -0.93 5.36 18.45
C GLU A 306 0.50 5.79 18.09
N PHE A 307 1.37 4.83 17.77
CA PHE A 307 2.76 5.04 17.43
C PHE A 307 3.17 4.08 16.31
N VAL A 308 4.32 4.37 15.68
CA VAL A 308 4.90 3.52 14.65
C VAL A 308 6.15 2.84 15.19
N ALA A 309 6.24 1.52 15.04
CA ALA A 309 7.46 0.77 15.30
C ALA A 309 7.80 -0.17 14.14
N TRP A 310 9.09 -0.36 13.92
CA TRP A 310 9.59 -1.24 12.87
C TRP A 310 10.96 -1.80 13.21
N VAL A 311 11.29 -2.93 12.59
CA VAL A 311 12.62 -3.51 12.62
C VAL A 311 13.23 -3.39 11.23
N SER A 312 14.47 -2.94 11.16
CA SER A 312 15.28 -2.99 9.95
C SER A 312 16.41 -4.00 10.13
N ILE A 313 16.60 -4.85 9.13
CA ILE A 313 17.63 -5.87 9.06
C ILE A 313 18.45 -5.58 7.82
N TRP A 314 19.75 -5.39 7.97
CA TRP A 314 20.67 -5.14 6.87
C TRP A 314 21.73 -6.24 6.82
N ASP A 315 21.89 -6.80 5.63
CA ASP A 315 23.02 -7.63 5.24
C ASP A 315 24.24 -6.74 4.99
N CYS A 316 24.73 -6.11 6.05
CA CYS A 316 25.93 -5.29 5.96
C CYS A 316 27.15 -6.21 5.95
N HIS A 317 27.91 -6.21 4.86
CA HIS A 317 29.23 -6.85 4.77
C HIS A 317 30.32 -6.13 5.61
N ILE A 318 29.92 -5.41 6.67
CA ILE A 318 30.81 -4.64 7.54
C ILE A 318 31.01 -5.47 8.81
N GLY A 319 32.07 -6.29 8.84
CA GLY A 319 32.39 -7.19 9.96
C GLY A 319 32.57 -8.64 9.52
N ASP A 320 32.19 -9.58 10.37
CA ASP A 320 32.08 -10.99 10.00
C ASP A 320 31.05 -11.13 8.86
N ALA A 321 31.38 -11.90 7.82
CA ALA A 321 30.50 -12.14 6.68
C ALA A 321 29.12 -12.70 7.07
N ASN A 322 29.01 -13.30 8.26
CA ASN A 322 27.78 -13.91 8.75
C ASN A 322 26.89 -12.97 9.55
N ASP A 323 27.40 -11.82 10.00
CA ASP A 323 26.62 -10.90 10.80
C ASP A 323 25.63 -10.10 9.94
N VAL A 324 24.51 -9.75 10.56
CA VAL A 324 23.54 -8.77 10.02
C VAL A 324 23.30 -7.72 11.07
N LYS A 325 23.15 -6.47 10.63
CA LYS A 325 22.75 -5.39 11.54
C LYS A 325 21.25 -5.44 11.71
N VAL A 326 20.80 -5.55 12.95
CA VAL A 326 19.39 -5.44 13.34
C VAL A 326 19.22 -4.12 14.07
N GLN A 327 18.19 -3.35 13.70
CA GLN A 327 17.81 -2.13 14.43
C GLN A 327 16.30 -2.05 14.58
N VAL A 328 15.88 -1.81 15.82
CA VAL A 328 14.48 -1.60 16.21
C VAL A 328 14.30 -0.11 16.39
N PHE A 329 13.24 0.43 15.81
CA PHE A 329 12.88 1.84 15.91
C PHE A 329 11.46 1.97 16.44
N THR A 330 11.20 3.05 17.16
CA THR A 330 9.86 3.34 17.64
C THR A 330 9.59 4.83 17.85
N THR A 331 8.32 5.20 17.73
CA THR A 331 7.79 6.48 18.22
C THR A 331 6.87 6.30 19.45
N GLU A 332 6.88 5.12 20.08
CA GLU A 332 6.23 4.87 21.37
C GLU A 332 6.70 5.92 22.38
N ARG A 333 5.77 6.42 23.19
CA ARG A 333 6.15 7.33 24.29
C ARG A 333 6.95 6.55 25.33
N PRO A 334 8.09 7.06 25.80
CA PRO A 334 8.87 6.40 26.83
C PRO A 334 8.01 6.17 28.08
N ALA A 335 7.99 4.94 28.59
CA ALA A 335 7.32 4.61 29.86
C ALA A 335 8.10 5.16 31.07
N THR A 336 9.41 5.36 30.91
CA THR A 336 10.30 5.94 31.92
C THR A 336 10.88 7.26 31.44
N ALA A 337 11.19 8.15 32.39
CA ALA A 337 11.77 9.46 32.09
C ALA A 337 13.27 9.39 31.76
N SER A 338 13.97 8.36 32.23
CA SER A 338 15.41 8.26 32.03
C SER A 338 15.74 7.71 30.65
N SER A 339 16.59 8.44 29.93
CA SER A 339 17.13 7.98 28.65
C SER A 339 18.14 6.84 28.80
N SER A 340 18.67 6.63 30.02
CA SER A 340 19.64 5.56 30.34
C SER A 340 18.98 4.20 30.57
N ASP A 341 17.67 4.16 30.76
CA ASP A 341 16.98 2.90 31.04
C ASP A 341 17.03 1.97 29.81
N PRO A 342 17.08 0.64 30.01
CA PRO A 342 17.06 -0.33 28.93
C PRO A 342 15.91 -0.08 27.94
N PHE A 343 16.14 -0.35 26.65
CA PHE A 343 15.13 -0.14 25.61
C PHE A 343 13.80 -0.84 25.93
N ARG A 344 13.85 -2.03 26.53
CA ARG A 344 12.66 -2.80 26.92
C ARG A 344 11.82 -2.16 28.02
N GLU A 345 12.45 -1.37 28.89
CA GLU A 345 11.80 -0.66 29.99
C GLU A 345 11.23 0.67 29.49
N ARG A 346 11.94 1.33 28.58
CA ARG A 346 11.48 2.57 27.94
C ARG A 346 10.34 2.33 26.95
N PHE A 347 10.37 1.26 26.17
CA PHE A 347 9.44 0.98 25.08
C PHE A 347 8.89 -0.45 25.15
N PRO A 348 8.10 -0.77 26.19
CA PRO A 348 7.65 -2.14 26.46
C PRO A 348 6.74 -2.69 25.36
N VAL A 349 5.88 -1.86 24.74
CA VAL A 349 4.95 -2.32 23.70
C VAL A 349 5.73 -2.69 22.44
N THR A 350 6.64 -1.82 22.01
CA THR A 350 7.54 -2.07 20.87
C THR A 350 8.34 -3.34 21.09
N THR A 351 8.90 -3.51 22.29
CA THR A 351 9.73 -4.68 22.61
C THR A 351 8.93 -5.98 22.50
N ARG A 352 7.69 -5.98 23.00
CA ARG A 352 6.80 -7.14 22.87
C ARG A 352 6.49 -7.46 21.41
N LEU A 353 6.17 -6.45 20.59
CA LEU A 353 5.88 -6.65 19.16
C LEU A 353 7.13 -7.13 18.40
N ALA A 354 8.29 -6.53 18.67
CA ALA A 354 9.55 -6.92 18.06
C ALA A 354 9.96 -8.35 18.43
N ARG A 355 9.68 -8.80 19.67
CA ARG A 355 9.91 -10.19 20.10
C ARG A 355 9.14 -11.21 19.25
N ALA A 356 7.89 -10.90 18.87
CA ALA A 356 7.11 -11.77 18.00
C ALA A 356 7.72 -11.87 16.59
N ALA A 357 8.15 -10.74 16.02
CA ALA A 357 8.75 -10.72 14.69
C ALA A 357 10.14 -11.37 14.64
N LEU A 358 10.99 -11.09 15.63
CA LEU A 358 12.40 -11.50 15.66
C LEU A 358 12.62 -12.93 16.14
N GLY A 359 11.68 -13.53 16.88
CA GLY A 359 11.91 -14.81 17.54
C GLY A 359 12.60 -14.66 18.90
N ARG A 360 12.53 -15.72 19.71
CA ARG A 360 12.91 -15.69 21.12
C ARG A 360 14.40 -15.40 21.31
N VAL A 361 15.28 -16.06 20.55
CA VAL A 361 16.73 -15.97 20.78
C VAL A 361 17.25 -14.65 20.23
N VAL A 362 16.85 -14.24 19.03
CA VAL A 362 17.27 -12.95 18.45
C VAL A 362 16.79 -11.78 19.32
N ALA A 363 15.54 -11.83 19.80
CA ALA A 363 15.02 -10.76 20.63
C ALA A 363 15.71 -10.68 22.01
N ALA A 364 16.10 -11.81 22.60
CA ALA A 364 16.91 -11.83 23.82
C ALA A 364 18.28 -11.18 23.60
N LEU A 365 18.93 -11.46 22.46
CA LEU A 365 20.18 -10.80 22.08
C LEU A 365 20.02 -9.29 21.91
N MET A 366 18.86 -8.82 21.41
CA MET A 366 18.55 -7.41 21.18
C MET A 366 18.22 -6.61 22.44
N PHE A 367 17.50 -7.21 23.39
CA PHE A 367 16.84 -6.46 24.47
C PHE A 367 17.26 -6.84 25.90
N ASP A 368 17.85 -8.03 26.10
CA ASP A 368 18.06 -8.60 27.44
C ASP A 368 19.54 -8.72 27.83
N ARG A 369 20.42 -8.36 26.90
CA ARG A 369 21.85 -8.12 27.11
C ARG A 369 22.12 -6.65 26.89
#